data_AF-A0ABD0NZL8-F1
#
_entry.id   AF-A0ABD0NZL8-F1
#
_cell.length_a   1.000
_cell.length_b   1.000
_cell.length_c   1.000
_cell.angle_alpha   90.00
_cell.angle_beta   90.00
_cell.angle_gamma   90.00
#
_symmetry.space_group_name_H-M   'P 1'
#
loop_
_entity.id
_entity.type
_entity.pdbx_description
1 polymer ?
#
loop_
_entity_poly.entity_id
_entity_poly.type
_entity_poly.pdbx_seq_one_letter_code
_entity_poly.pdbx_strand_id
1 'polypeptide(L)' 'VSAFGFGADQYGNWYHYFEKTSQKVRTGAHSGSFEFDTMMQLYLENKIQVFRGR' A
#
# COMPACT_ATOMS: atom_id res chain seq x y z
N VAL A 1 15.56 4.44 1.99
CA VAL A 1 14.40 4.88 1.15
C VAL A 1 13.15 4.87 2.00
N SER A 2 12.23 5.81 1.80
CA SER A 2 10.97 5.92 2.54
C SER A 2 9.78 5.79 1.58
N ALA A 3 8.82 4.94 1.92
CA ALA A 3 7.61 4.70 1.14
C ALA A 3 6.36 5.23 1.88
N PHE A 4 5.48 5.91 1.15
CA PHE A 4 4.23 6.51 1.63
C PHE A 4 3.10 6.15 0.66
N GLY A 5 1.87 5.96 1.17
CA GLY A 5 0.69 5.70 0.32
C GLY A 5 0.62 4.30 -0.28
N PHE A 6 1.29 3.31 0.34
CA PHE A 6 1.23 1.91 -0.06
C PHE A 6 0.38 1.10 0.93
N GLY A 7 -0.40 0.16 0.39
CA GLY A 7 -1.28 -0.69 1.18
C GLY A 7 -2.67 -0.08 1.38
N ALA A 8 -3.57 -0.90 1.92
CA ALA A 8 -4.87 -0.44 2.37
C ALA A 8 -4.74 0.46 3.61
N ASP A 9 -5.75 1.29 3.84
CA ASP A 9 -5.89 1.99 5.13
C ASP A 9 -6.15 1.01 6.29
N GLN A 10 -6.22 1.52 7.51
CA GLN A 10 -6.44 0.68 8.71
C GLN A 10 -7.76 -0.12 8.71
N TYR A 11 -8.71 0.24 7.84
CA TYR A 11 -10.00 -0.43 7.67
C TYR A 11 -10.03 -1.39 6.47
N GLY A 12 -8.90 -1.53 5.76
CA GLY A 12 -8.79 -2.39 4.59
C GLY A 12 -9.31 -1.74 3.30
N ASN A 13 -9.55 -0.43 3.28
CA ASN A 13 -10.00 0.26 2.08
C ASN A 13 -8.83 0.62 1.17
N TRP A 14 -9.11 0.56 -0.14
CA TRP A 14 -8.23 1.01 -1.20
C TRP A 14 -8.91 2.14 -1.98
N TYR A 15 -8.28 3.30 -1.99
CA TYR A 15 -8.68 4.47 -2.77
C TYR A 15 -7.45 5.35 -3.00
N HIS A 16 -7.48 6.13 -4.08
CA HIS A 16 -6.46 7.15 -4.26
C HIS A 16 -6.72 8.33 -3.32
N TYR A 17 -5.66 8.89 -2.74
CA TYR A 17 -5.75 10.02 -1.79
C TYR A 17 -6.32 11.31 -2.40
N PHE A 18 -6.40 11.40 -3.73
CA PHE A 18 -6.85 12.59 -4.46
C PHE A 18 -8.26 12.43 -5.06
N GLU A 19 -8.88 11.26 -4.96
CA GLU A 19 -10.21 11.03 -5.51
C GLU A 19 -11.30 11.63 -4.60
N LYS A 20 -12.28 12.31 -5.20
CA LYS A 20 -13.41 12.91 -4.47
C LYS A 20 -14.40 11.88 -3.93
N THR A 21 -14.41 10.68 -4.50
CA THR A 21 -15.31 9.57 -4.14
C THR A 21 -14.51 8.29 -4.07
N SER A 22 -14.68 7.48 -3.02
CA SER A 22 -14.00 6.19 -2.91
C SER A 22 -14.61 5.20 -3.90
N GLN A 23 -14.01 5.09 -5.08
CA GLN A 23 -14.31 3.98 -5.96
C GLN A 23 -13.55 2.77 -5.47
N LYS A 24 -14.21 1.61 -5.42
CA LYS A 24 -13.51 0.35 -5.10
C LYS A 24 -12.51 0.06 -6.21
N VAL A 25 -11.23 0.33 -5.93
CA VAL A 25 -10.15 0.05 -6.86
C VAL A 25 -10.01 -1.47 -6.98
N ARG A 26 -10.14 -2.00 -8.19
CA ARG A 26 -9.84 -3.42 -8.47
C ARG A 26 -8.35 -3.52 -8.76
N THR A 27 -7.67 -4.48 -8.13
CA THR A 27 -6.28 -4.81 -8.47
C THR A 27 -6.25 -5.32 -9.90
N GLY A 28 -5.45 -4.68 -10.75
CA GLY A 28 -5.34 -4.95 -12.19
C GLY A 28 -4.47 -6.17 -12.50
N ALA A 29 -3.60 -6.05 -13.52
CA ALA A 29 -2.73 -7.12 -13.98
C ALA A 29 -1.63 -7.55 -12.98
N HIS A 30 -1.45 -6.81 -11.89
CA HIS A 30 -0.42 -7.03 -10.89
C HIS A 30 -0.97 -7.76 -9.66
N SER A 31 -0.13 -8.62 -9.09
CA SER A 31 -0.43 -9.28 -7.81
C SER A 31 -0.09 -8.34 -6.65
N GLY A 32 -1.09 -7.57 -6.20
CA GLY A 32 -0.90 -6.61 -5.11
C GLY A 32 -0.47 -7.26 -3.78
N SER A 33 -0.83 -8.53 -3.54
CA SER A 33 -0.35 -9.28 -2.37
C SER A 33 1.15 -9.54 -2.46
N PHE A 34 1.66 -9.96 -3.62
CA PHE A 34 3.10 -10.21 -3.80
C PHE A 34 3.93 -8.94 -3.63
N GLU A 35 3.46 -7.81 -4.16
CA GLU A 35 4.13 -6.51 -3.98
C GLU A 35 4.13 -6.07 -2.51
N PHE A 36 3.01 -6.23 -1.81
CA PHE A 36 2.90 -5.90 -0.40
C PHE A 36 3.80 -6.79 0.48
N ASP A 37 3.84 -8.10 0.23
CA ASP A 37 4.67 -9.05 0.97
C ASP A 37 6.17 -8.72 0.77
N THR A 38 6.56 -8.41 -0.46
CA THR A 38 7.94 -7.97 -0.79
C THR A 38 8.30 -6.68 -0.04
N MET A 39 7.40 -5.69 -0.02
CA MET A 39 7.61 -4.44 0.73
C MET A 39 7.77 -4.71 2.23
N MET A 40 6.99 -5.63 2.80
CA MET A 40 7.11 -6.00 4.22
C MET A 40 8.41 -6.74 4.52
N GLN A 41 8.89 -7.60 3.64
CA GLN A 41 10.21 -8.23 3.78
C GLN A 41 11.33 -7.17 3.81
N LEU A 42 11.31 -6.21 2.87
CA LEU A 42 12.29 -5.12 2.84
C LEU A 42 12.25 -4.24 4.09
N TYR A 43 11.06 -4.01 4.64
CA TYR A 43 10.88 -3.27 5.90
C TYR A 43 11.48 -4.06 7.07
N LEU A 44 11.19 -5.36 7.19
CA LEU A 44 11.74 -6.23 8.25
C LEU A 44 13.26 -6.36 8.18
N GLU A 45 13.84 -6.32 6.97
CA GLU A 45 15.28 -6.29 6.74
C GLU A 45 15.93 -4.91 6.91
N ASN A 46 15.16 -3.90 7.37
CA ASN A 46 15.60 -2.51 7.55
C ASN A 46 16.14 -1.85 6.26
N LYS A 47 15.72 -2.32 5.09
CA LYS A 47 16.13 -1.74 3.78
C LYS A 47 15.34 -0.48 3.44
N ILE A 48 14.10 -0.41 3.91
CA ILE A 48 13.20 0.72 3.68
C ILE A 48 12.44 1.09 4.96
N GLN A 49 11.90 2.31 4.99
CA GLN A 49 10.93 2.76 5.98
C GLN A 49 9.55 2.83 5.32
N VAL A 50 8.51 2.36 6.01
CA VAL A 50 7.13 2.35 5.49
C VAL A 50 6.22 3.15 6.42
N PHE A 51 5.53 4.14 5.86
CA PHE A 51 4.59 5.00 6.59
C PHE A 51 3.16 4.73 6.10
N ARG A 52 2.36 4.08 6.95
CA ARG A 52 1.01 3.57 6.58
C ARG A 52 -0.13 4.60 6.62
N GLY A 53 0.15 5.85 7.00
CA GLY A 53 -0.91 6.87 7.13
C GLY A 53 -1.88 6.56 8.27
N ARG A 54 -3.11 7.06 8.15
CA ARG A 54 -4.25 6.79 9.04
C ARG A 54 -5.32 6.03 8.30
#